data_AF-A0A525J4E3-F1
#
_entry.id   AF-A0A525J4E3-F1
#
_cell.length_a   1.000
_cell.length_b   1.000
_cell.length_c   1.000
_cell.angle_alpha   90.00
_cell.angle_beta   90.00
_cell.angle_gamma   90.00
#
_symmetry.space_group_name_H-M   'P 1'
#
loop_
_entity.id
_entity.type
_entity.pdbx_description
1 polymer ?
#
loop_
_entity_poly.entity_id
_entity_poly.type
_entity_poly.pdbx_seq_one_letter_code
_entity_poly.pdbx_strand_id
1 'polypeptide(L)'
;MGQDPGGAGRLREGRQRLHRLHPRLAPDRLGARRRRRARPRPGAAEEAGRRLPDPDRARPQISQGPAGCHRSGADGAPAGEVHVAADRERASSGLEQTAGEVLDRRLLGSHPRPVAVALSGGGDSLALLLTAADWARDAGRRLIVLTVDHRLRPESAAWTQACAAVAERLGLAFHALAWTGDKPTAGLPAAARAARHVRLADAAREAGARALLMGHTADDVLEARLMREAGSSTPEPREWSPSPAWPQGRGLFLLRPLLGVRRAEIRAWLATRGETWIDDPANEDTAYARPRARQALAGGAARAATAAPRASATALALAVRVDKAAGFEIDRAVLRGAEPAALARFAAAACLCAAGTTRPPERAKAERLATRLAGEADFTSSLSGARIEARGGIACFRREPGEAARGGLAPISLSPGETAVWDGRFEVTCGRAVDVAAAPRGASPMARDEGAELAIRPLTHARLLAACGAIEAEPL
;
A
#
# COMPACT_ATOMS: atom_id res chain seq x y z
N MET A 1 30.85 -39.68 80.86
CA MET A 1 29.41 -39.41 81.09
C MET A 1 28.97 -38.55 79.90
N GLY A 2 28.10 -38.96 78.98
CA GLY A 2 26.91 -39.83 79.07
C GLY A 2 25.66 -38.93 78.95
N GLN A 3 24.59 -39.25 78.23
CA GLN A 3 24.23 -40.41 77.39
C GLN A 3 23.29 -39.96 76.24
N ASP A 4 23.20 -40.78 75.19
CA ASP A 4 22.12 -40.84 74.17
C ASP A 4 20.91 -41.60 74.80
N PRO A 5 19.81 -42.03 74.11
CA PRO A 5 19.27 -41.72 72.78
C PRO A 5 17.72 -41.51 72.72
N GLY A 6 17.18 -41.28 71.52
CA GLY A 6 15.82 -41.72 71.15
C GLY A 6 15.15 -40.89 70.04
N GLY A 7 14.70 -41.45 68.90
CA GLY A 7 14.87 -42.81 68.37
C GLY A 7 13.97 -43.08 67.15
N ALA A 8 14.45 -43.91 66.21
CA ALA A 8 13.72 -44.56 65.09
C ALA A 8 12.89 -43.68 64.09
N GLY A 9 12.71 -44.04 62.82
CA GLY A 9 13.08 -45.27 62.09
C GLY A 9 13.14 -45.04 60.58
N ARG A 10 13.44 -46.11 59.82
CA ARG A 10 13.94 -46.05 58.44
C ARG A 10 13.13 -46.92 57.47
N LEU A 11 13.10 -46.49 56.19
CA LEU A 11 13.11 -47.31 54.95
C LEU A 11 11.88 -48.11 54.47
N ARG A 12 11.63 -48.00 53.14
CA ARG A 12 11.20 -49.05 52.18
C ARG A 12 9.77 -49.61 52.38
N GLU A 13 9.07 -50.24 51.41
CA GLU A 13 9.21 -50.47 49.95
C GLU A 13 7.80 -50.81 49.41
N GLY A 14 7.53 -50.75 48.09
CA GLY A 14 6.26 -51.32 47.57
C GLY A 14 5.82 -50.90 46.18
N ARG A 15 6.22 -51.65 45.15
CA ARG A 15 5.62 -51.56 43.80
C ARG A 15 4.25 -52.26 43.78
N GLN A 16 3.26 -51.68 43.12
CA GLN A 16 2.30 -52.46 42.30
C GLN A 16 2.04 -51.76 40.96
N ARG A 17 1.50 -52.52 39.99
CA ARG A 17 1.58 -52.26 38.54
C ARG A 17 0.21 -52.47 37.87
N LEU A 18 0.06 -51.81 36.72
CA LEU A 18 -0.75 -52.18 35.53
C LEU A 18 -2.26 -51.85 35.43
N HIS A 19 -2.64 -51.56 34.17
CA HIS A 19 -4.00 -51.51 33.57
C HIS A 19 -4.91 -50.34 34.02
N ARG A 20 -5.74 -49.67 33.20
CA ARG A 20 -6.11 -49.60 31.75
C ARG A 20 -6.81 -48.21 31.57
N LEU A 21 -6.94 -47.54 30.42
CA LEU A 21 -6.43 -47.64 29.04
C LEU A 21 -6.67 -46.26 28.36
N HIS A 22 -5.80 -45.79 27.45
CA HIS A 22 -6.12 -44.69 26.51
C HIS A 22 -6.39 -45.31 25.13
N PRO A 23 -7.41 -44.82 24.40
CA PRO A 23 -7.16 -44.14 23.11
C PRO A 23 -8.18 -42.98 22.89
N ARG A 24 -8.19 -42.15 21.84
CA ARG A 24 -7.72 -42.29 20.44
C ARG A 24 -7.22 -40.96 19.86
N LEU A 25 -6.14 -40.98 19.10
CA LEU A 25 -5.85 -40.04 18.02
C LEU A 25 -5.04 -40.76 16.93
N ALA A 26 -5.48 -40.64 15.66
CA ALA A 26 -4.76 -41.00 14.41
C ALA A 26 -4.36 -42.49 14.21
N PRO A 27 -3.97 -42.91 12.97
CA PRO A 27 -4.31 -42.41 11.63
C PRO A 27 -4.80 -43.54 10.67
N ASP A 28 -4.83 -43.20 9.37
CA ASP A 28 -4.42 -44.04 8.22
C ASP A 28 -5.41 -44.54 7.15
N ARG A 29 -4.82 -44.71 5.95
CA ARG A 29 -5.43 -44.90 4.63
C ARG A 29 -5.70 -46.37 4.28
N LEU A 30 -6.24 -46.57 3.06
CA LEU A 30 -6.57 -47.81 2.30
C LEU A 30 -8.07 -48.17 2.37
N GLY A 31 -8.77 -48.54 1.29
CA GLY A 31 -8.32 -48.62 -0.11
C GLY A 31 -9.04 -49.68 -0.95
N ALA A 32 -10.35 -49.53 -1.24
CA ALA A 32 -11.08 -50.36 -2.20
C ALA A 32 -12.26 -49.55 -2.80
N ARG A 33 -12.33 -49.22 -4.09
CA ARG A 33 -12.50 -50.03 -5.33
C ARG A 33 -13.96 -50.44 -5.63
N ARG A 34 -14.43 -49.94 -6.80
CA ARG A 34 -15.65 -50.32 -7.57
C ARG A 34 -16.97 -49.76 -6.99
N ARG A 35 -17.98 -49.38 -7.80
CA ARG A 35 -18.26 -49.68 -9.23
C ARG A 35 -18.60 -48.42 -10.07
N ARG A 36 -18.32 -48.52 -11.38
CA ARG A 36 -18.85 -47.62 -12.43
C ARG A 36 -20.36 -47.85 -12.66
N ARG A 37 -21.09 -46.78 -12.98
CA ARG A 37 -22.26 -46.66 -13.90
C ARG A 37 -22.76 -45.21 -13.81
N ALA A 38 -23.34 -44.57 -14.81
CA ALA A 38 -23.12 -44.59 -16.27
C ALA A 38 -23.61 -43.22 -16.79
N ARG A 39 -23.04 -42.65 -17.86
CA ARG A 39 -23.63 -41.47 -18.51
C ARG A 39 -24.96 -41.86 -19.18
N PRO A 40 -25.90 -40.92 -19.26
CA PRO A 40 -26.45 -40.61 -20.56
C PRO A 40 -26.39 -39.10 -20.90
N ARG A 41 -26.17 -38.85 -22.19
CA ARG A 41 -26.51 -37.65 -22.99
C ARG A 41 -27.10 -38.21 -24.30
N PRO A 42 -27.82 -37.42 -25.12
CA PRO A 42 -28.62 -36.24 -24.83
C PRO A 42 -30.10 -36.43 -25.25
N GLY A 43 -30.97 -35.46 -24.97
CA GLY A 43 -32.34 -35.37 -25.49
C GLY A 43 -32.68 -33.91 -25.79
N ALA A 44 -33.45 -33.66 -26.86
CA ALA A 44 -33.68 -32.33 -27.44
C ALA A 44 -34.98 -31.66 -26.97
N ALA A 45 -35.31 -30.53 -27.62
CA ALA A 45 -36.43 -29.59 -27.38
C ALA A 45 -36.19 -28.59 -26.21
N GLU A 46 -36.54 -27.30 -26.31
CA GLU A 46 -37.24 -26.59 -27.40
C GLU A 46 -36.87 -25.10 -27.48
N GLU A 47 -37.28 -24.43 -28.57
CA GLU A 47 -36.83 -23.10 -28.98
C GLU A 47 -37.62 -21.94 -28.33
N ALA A 48 -36.92 -20.85 -27.97
CA ALA A 48 -37.53 -19.52 -27.78
C ALA A 48 -36.52 -18.35 -27.92
N GLY A 49 -35.57 -18.45 -28.87
CA GLY A 49 -34.54 -17.42 -29.11
C GLY A 49 -35.02 -16.30 -30.03
N ARG A 50 -35.43 -15.15 -29.46
CA ARG A 50 -35.77 -13.96 -30.26
C ARG A 50 -34.54 -13.43 -31.01
N ARG A 51 -34.73 -13.09 -32.30
CA ARG A 51 -33.67 -12.58 -33.18
C ARG A 51 -33.13 -11.23 -32.70
N LEU A 52 -31.81 -11.12 -32.56
CA LEU A 52 -31.09 -9.85 -32.53
C LEU A 52 -30.86 -9.36 -33.98
N PRO A 53 -31.07 -8.08 -34.30
CA PRO A 53 -30.66 -7.51 -35.58
C PRO A 53 -29.16 -7.14 -35.60
N ASP A 54 -28.62 -7.17 -36.82
CA ASP A 54 -27.23 -7.03 -37.22
C ASP A 54 -26.66 -5.59 -37.02
N PRO A 55 -25.47 -5.40 -36.42
CA PRO A 55 -24.92 -4.07 -36.13
C PRO A 55 -24.01 -3.56 -37.27
N ASP A 56 -24.54 -3.40 -38.49
CA ASP A 56 -23.75 -2.82 -39.59
C ASP A 56 -24.56 -1.89 -40.52
N ARG A 57 -24.86 -0.66 -40.03
CA ARG A 57 -25.21 0.53 -40.83
C ARG A 57 -25.40 1.79 -39.97
N ALA A 58 -24.39 2.66 -39.93
CA ALA A 58 -24.53 4.13 -39.89
C ALA A 58 -23.15 4.83 -39.84
N ARG A 59 -22.63 5.23 -41.01
CA ARG A 59 -21.61 6.30 -41.11
C ARG A 59 -22.30 7.60 -41.54
N PRO A 60 -22.19 8.71 -40.82
CA PRO A 60 -22.55 10.02 -41.36
C PRO A 60 -21.48 10.46 -42.36
N GLN A 61 -21.90 10.96 -43.52
CA GLN A 61 -21.01 11.53 -44.53
C GLN A 61 -20.62 12.96 -44.17
N ILE A 62 -19.34 13.30 -44.27
CA ILE A 62 -18.84 14.67 -44.19
C ILE A 62 -18.86 15.24 -45.62
N SER A 63 -19.63 16.32 -45.84
CA SER A 63 -19.61 17.08 -47.09
C SER A 63 -18.44 18.09 -47.12
N GLN A 64 -17.93 18.38 -48.32
CA GLN A 64 -16.82 19.31 -48.52
C GLN A 64 -17.21 20.54 -49.34
N GLY A 65 -16.74 21.71 -48.89
CA GLY A 65 -16.44 22.89 -49.72
C GLY A 65 -17.62 23.79 -50.14
N PRO A 66 -17.33 24.97 -50.74
CA PRO A 66 -16.02 25.45 -51.20
C PRO A 66 -15.51 26.73 -50.49
N ALA A 67 -14.43 27.33 -51.02
CA ALA A 67 -13.55 28.28 -50.34
C ALA A 67 -13.56 29.73 -50.89
N GLY A 68 -12.93 30.63 -50.13
CA GLY A 68 -12.42 31.95 -50.55
C GLY A 68 -12.80 33.11 -49.58
N CYS A 69 -12.13 34.26 -49.53
CA CYS A 69 -10.72 34.60 -49.74
C CYS A 69 -10.43 36.07 -49.29
N HIS A 70 -9.23 36.33 -48.76
CA HIS A 70 -8.50 37.64 -48.71
C HIS A 70 -8.92 38.84 -47.82
N ARG A 71 -7.85 39.58 -47.45
CA ARG A 71 -7.71 40.93 -46.82
C ARG A 71 -8.02 41.01 -45.32
N SER A 72 -7.11 41.39 -44.40
CA SER A 72 -6.10 42.46 -44.32
C SER A 72 -6.66 43.83 -43.93
N GLY A 73 -6.34 44.29 -42.72
CA GLY A 73 -6.62 45.64 -42.22
C GLY A 73 -6.25 45.74 -40.75
N ALA A 74 -5.28 46.59 -40.42
CA ALA A 74 -5.02 47.01 -39.04
C ALA A 74 -5.86 48.26 -38.75
N ASP A 75 -6.32 48.43 -37.51
CA ASP A 75 -6.34 49.71 -36.80
C ASP A 75 -6.97 49.59 -35.40
N GLY A 76 -6.60 50.52 -34.51
CA GLY A 76 -7.44 50.93 -33.37
C GLY A 76 -7.29 50.13 -32.07
N ALA A 77 -6.42 50.59 -31.17
CA ALA A 77 -6.71 50.48 -29.74
C ALA A 77 -7.86 51.46 -29.38
N PRO A 78 -8.67 51.14 -28.37
CA PRO A 78 -8.68 52.08 -27.25
C PRO A 78 -8.66 51.43 -25.86
N ALA A 79 -8.32 52.28 -24.89
CA ALA A 79 -8.23 52.04 -23.46
C ALA A 79 -9.42 51.33 -22.80
N GLY A 80 -9.17 50.70 -21.65
CA GLY A 80 -10.18 50.63 -20.59
C GLY A 80 -10.45 49.27 -19.93
N GLU A 81 -9.47 48.41 -19.69
CA GLU A 81 -9.68 47.31 -18.73
C GLU A 81 -9.54 47.80 -17.29
N VAL A 82 -10.70 47.95 -16.64
CA VAL A 82 -10.80 48.10 -15.19
C VAL A 82 -10.27 46.81 -14.56
N HIS A 83 -9.10 46.88 -13.92
CA HIS A 83 -8.73 45.88 -12.93
C HIS A 83 -9.69 45.97 -11.75
N VAL A 84 -10.82 45.28 -11.86
CA VAL A 84 -11.57 44.84 -10.69
C VAL A 84 -10.66 43.84 -9.99
N ALA A 85 -9.82 44.35 -9.08
CA ALA A 85 -9.24 43.53 -8.03
C ALA A 85 -10.43 42.80 -7.39
N ALA A 86 -10.50 41.48 -7.60
CA ALA A 86 -11.57 40.67 -7.09
C ALA A 86 -11.37 40.56 -5.59
N ASP A 87 -11.89 41.57 -4.89
CA ASP A 87 -11.88 41.70 -3.45
C ASP A 87 -12.75 40.59 -2.86
N ARG A 88 -12.09 39.43 -2.73
CA ARG A 88 -12.60 38.27 -2.02
C ARG A 88 -11.74 38.12 -0.78
N GLU A 89 -12.08 38.93 0.21
CA GLU A 89 -12.15 38.47 1.61
C GLU A 89 -13.08 37.25 1.70
N ARG A 90 -12.69 36.13 1.09
CA ARG A 90 -13.14 34.84 1.55
C ARG A 90 -12.44 34.65 2.88
N ALA A 91 -13.22 34.78 3.95
CA ALA A 91 -12.92 34.14 5.22
C ALA A 91 -12.76 32.64 4.94
N SER A 92 -11.54 32.24 4.57
CA SER A 92 -11.19 30.87 4.28
C SER A 92 -11.44 30.09 5.56
N SER A 93 -12.30 29.08 5.49
CA SER A 93 -12.49 28.17 6.61
C SER A 93 -11.13 27.58 7.00
N GLY A 94 -10.92 27.32 8.29
CA GLY A 94 -9.63 26.81 8.78
C GLY A 94 -9.17 25.53 8.07
N LEU A 95 -10.11 24.78 7.50
CA LEU A 95 -9.88 23.62 6.63
C LEU A 95 -9.18 24.00 5.32
N GLU A 96 -9.71 24.94 4.52
CA GLU A 96 -9.06 25.43 3.29
C GLU A 96 -7.65 25.94 3.58
N GLN A 97 -7.50 26.78 4.61
CA GLN A 97 -6.19 27.34 4.95
C GLN A 97 -5.20 26.23 5.33
N THR A 98 -5.58 25.34 6.25
CA THR A 98 -4.71 24.22 6.68
C THR A 98 -4.34 23.30 5.50
N ALA A 99 -5.29 23.01 4.61
CA ALA A 99 -5.03 22.19 3.43
C ALA A 99 -4.12 22.92 2.42
N GLY A 100 -4.37 24.20 2.17
CA GLY A 100 -3.60 25.07 1.28
C GLY A 100 -2.15 25.19 1.72
N GLU A 101 -1.89 25.52 2.98
CA GLU A 101 -0.53 25.62 3.54
C GLU A 101 0.28 24.32 3.39
N VAL A 102 -0.37 23.16 3.47
CA VAL A 102 0.26 21.85 3.26
C VAL A 102 0.53 21.59 1.76
N LEU A 103 -0.41 21.96 0.89
CA LEU A 103 -0.26 21.84 -0.57
C LEU A 103 0.86 22.76 -1.07
N ASP A 104 0.87 24.02 -0.64
CA ASP A 104 1.87 25.03 -1.01
C ASP A 104 3.28 24.61 -0.62
N ARG A 105 3.48 24.28 0.66
CA ARG A 105 4.76 23.81 1.22
C ARG A 105 5.34 22.59 0.51
N ARG A 106 4.51 21.77 -0.15
CA ARG A 106 4.91 20.50 -0.77
C ARG A 106 4.94 20.53 -2.29
N LEU A 107 4.14 21.37 -2.94
CA LEU A 107 3.86 21.27 -4.38
C LEU A 107 4.17 22.55 -5.17
N LEU A 108 4.10 23.75 -4.59
CA LEU A 108 4.37 25.00 -5.35
C LEU A 108 5.82 25.07 -5.84
N GLY A 109 6.80 24.67 -5.01
CA GLY A 109 8.21 24.64 -5.39
C GLY A 109 8.60 23.53 -6.38
N SER A 110 7.65 22.67 -6.79
CA SER A 110 7.90 21.61 -7.77
C SER A 110 7.59 22.06 -9.19
N HIS A 111 8.32 21.53 -10.19
CA HIS A 111 7.94 21.64 -11.60
C HIS A 111 6.43 21.43 -11.82
N PRO A 112 5.78 22.06 -12.82
CA PRO A 112 4.32 22.06 -13.05
C PRO A 112 3.73 20.72 -13.53
N ARG A 113 4.20 19.61 -12.96
CA ARG A 113 3.69 18.25 -13.15
C ARG A 113 2.26 18.14 -12.61
N PRO A 114 1.40 17.30 -13.22
CA PRO A 114 0.07 17.04 -12.72
C PRO A 114 0.06 16.51 -11.28
N VAL A 115 -1.03 16.78 -10.57
CA VAL A 115 -1.31 16.26 -9.24
C VAL A 115 -2.51 15.32 -9.35
N ALA A 116 -2.42 14.13 -8.75
CA ALA A 116 -3.54 13.20 -8.68
C ALA A 116 -4.25 13.31 -7.32
N VAL A 117 -5.56 13.13 -7.26
CA VAL A 117 -6.35 13.07 -6.02
C VAL A 117 -7.23 11.83 -5.98
N ALA A 118 -7.14 11.06 -4.89
CA ALA A 118 -7.92 9.84 -4.71
C ALA A 118 -9.30 10.14 -4.11
N LEU A 119 -10.33 10.13 -4.96
CA LEU A 119 -11.73 10.29 -4.55
C LEU A 119 -12.37 8.91 -4.33
N SER A 120 -12.95 8.69 -3.15
CA SER A 120 -13.74 7.49 -2.84
C SER A 120 -15.22 7.79 -2.54
N GLY A 121 -15.67 9.02 -2.81
CA GLY A 121 -17.07 9.45 -2.61
C GLY A 121 -17.47 9.78 -1.18
N GLY A 122 -16.71 9.33 -0.17
CA GLY A 122 -16.91 9.72 1.23
C GLY A 122 -16.38 11.12 1.56
N GLY A 123 -16.97 11.74 2.59
CA GLY A 123 -16.74 13.15 2.96
C GLY A 123 -15.27 13.59 3.04
N ASP A 124 -14.43 12.84 3.75
CA ASP A 124 -12.99 13.14 3.87
C ASP A 124 -12.27 13.24 2.51
N SER A 125 -12.71 12.46 1.51
CA SER A 125 -12.17 12.52 0.14
C SER A 125 -12.83 13.58 -0.75
N LEU A 126 -14.09 13.92 -0.48
CA LEU A 126 -14.81 15.00 -1.18
C LEU A 126 -14.27 16.38 -0.75
N ALA A 127 -14.08 16.61 0.54
CA ALA A 127 -13.50 17.85 1.05
C ALA A 127 -12.07 18.07 0.57
N LEU A 128 -11.26 16.99 0.51
CA LEU A 128 -9.94 17.04 -0.11
C LEU A 128 -10.01 17.40 -1.60
N LEU A 129 -10.95 16.82 -2.36
CA LEU A 129 -11.11 17.16 -3.77
C LEU A 129 -11.48 18.63 -3.96
N LEU A 130 -12.47 19.13 -3.23
CA LEU A 130 -12.93 20.52 -3.34
C LEU A 130 -11.82 21.52 -2.99
N THR A 131 -11.11 21.30 -1.88
CA THR A 131 -9.98 22.16 -1.49
C THR A 131 -8.79 22.06 -2.44
N ALA A 132 -8.45 20.86 -2.92
CA ALA A 132 -7.40 20.69 -3.92
C ALA A 132 -7.77 21.29 -5.28
N ALA A 133 -9.05 21.29 -5.67
CA ALA A 133 -9.52 21.88 -6.92
C ALA A 133 -9.44 23.41 -6.89
N ASP A 134 -9.79 24.03 -5.76
CA ASP A 134 -9.62 25.47 -5.57
C ASP A 134 -8.13 25.86 -5.57
N TRP A 135 -7.30 25.18 -4.77
CA TRP A 135 -5.85 25.37 -4.78
C TRP A 135 -5.22 25.17 -6.17
N ALA A 136 -5.59 24.11 -6.89
CA ALA A 136 -5.01 23.80 -8.19
C ALA A 136 -5.38 24.84 -9.26
N ARG A 137 -6.56 25.44 -9.17
CA ARG A 137 -6.98 26.55 -10.04
C ARG A 137 -6.13 27.79 -9.78
N ASP A 138 -6.00 28.17 -8.52
CA ASP A 138 -5.30 29.38 -8.10
C ASP A 138 -3.77 29.25 -8.35
N ALA A 139 -3.21 28.04 -8.21
CA ALA A 139 -1.81 27.71 -8.49
C ALA A 139 -1.50 27.31 -9.95
N GLY A 140 -2.48 27.34 -10.85
CA GLY A 140 -2.30 26.95 -12.26
C GLY A 140 -1.86 25.49 -12.48
N ARG A 141 -2.22 24.57 -11.57
CA ARG A 141 -1.82 23.15 -11.59
C ARG A 141 -2.88 22.27 -12.22
N ARG A 142 -2.48 21.32 -13.07
CA ARG A 142 -3.38 20.27 -13.58
C ARG A 142 -3.70 19.26 -12.47
N LEU A 143 -4.94 19.23 -12.00
CA LEU A 143 -5.47 18.24 -11.05
C LEU A 143 -6.24 17.12 -11.78
N ILE A 144 -6.09 15.89 -11.31
CA ILE A 144 -6.66 14.68 -11.92
C ILE A 144 -7.30 13.81 -10.85
N VAL A 145 -8.58 13.46 -11.02
CA VAL A 145 -9.37 12.69 -10.05
C VAL A 145 -9.31 11.20 -10.37
N LEU A 146 -8.94 10.40 -9.37
CA LEU A 146 -8.83 8.94 -9.48
C LEU A 146 -9.78 8.26 -8.48
N THR A 147 -10.66 7.39 -8.97
CA THR A 147 -11.57 6.59 -8.13
C THR A 147 -11.37 5.11 -8.38
N VAL A 148 -11.20 4.32 -7.30
CA VAL A 148 -11.04 2.86 -7.40
C VAL A 148 -12.37 2.16 -7.13
N ASP A 149 -12.91 1.51 -8.15
CA ASP A 149 -14.06 0.62 -8.04
C ASP A 149 -13.60 -0.76 -7.59
N HIS A 150 -13.86 -1.10 -6.33
CA HIS A 150 -13.49 -2.40 -5.76
C HIS A 150 -14.43 -3.55 -6.19
N ARG A 151 -15.59 -3.26 -6.78
CA ARG A 151 -16.62 -4.24 -7.19
C ARG A 151 -17.02 -5.22 -6.09
N LEU A 152 -16.97 -4.80 -4.83
CA LEU A 152 -17.33 -5.64 -3.67
C LEU A 152 -18.83 -5.59 -3.35
N ARG A 153 -19.51 -4.56 -3.86
CA ARG A 153 -20.92 -4.25 -3.62
C ARG A 153 -21.61 -3.96 -4.96
N PRO A 154 -22.89 -4.35 -5.15
CA PRO A 154 -23.68 -3.92 -6.32
C PRO A 154 -23.66 -2.40 -6.53
N GLU A 155 -23.65 -1.63 -5.45
CA GLU A 155 -23.70 -0.16 -5.44
C GLU A 155 -22.39 0.50 -5.90
N SER A 156 -21.26 -0.22 -5.99
CA SER A 156 -19.95 0.36 -6.31
C SER A 156 -19.90 1.07 -7.68
N ALA A 157 -20.72 0.62 -8.65
CA ALA A 157 -20.85 1.29 -9.94
C ALA A 157 -21.52 2.67 -9.83
N ALA A 158 -22.64 2.76 -9.09
CA ALA A 158 -23.35 4.02 -8.85
C ALA A 158 -22.49 5.00 -8.03
N TRP A 159 -21.74 4.50 -7.04
CA TRP A 159 -20.78 5.30 -6.27
C TRP A 159 -19.67 5.89 -7.16
N THR A 160 -19.20 5.12 -8.15
CA THR A 160 -18.20 5.57 -9.11
C THR A 160 -18.77 6.63 -10.07
N GLN A 161 -20.03 6.49 -10.48
CA GLN A 161 -20.73 7.51 -11.29
C GLN A 161 -20.95 8.82 -10.52
N ALA A 162 -21.34 8.75 -9.24
CA ALA A 162 -21.43 9.94 -8.39
C ALA A 162 -20.08 10.67 -8.24
N CYS A 163 -18.98 9.91 -8.12
CA CYS A 163 -17.63 10.46 -8.12
C CYS A 163 -17.28 11.15 -9.46
N ALA A 164 -17.69 10.57 -10.59
CA ALA A 164 -17.49 11.16 -11.91
C ALA A 164 -18.24 12.49 -12.07
N ALA A 165 -19.52 12.54 -11.66
CA ALA A 165 -20.35 13.74 -11.73
C ALA A 165 -19.78 14.91 -10.89
N VAL A 166 -19.15 14.63 -9.74
CA VAL A 166 -18.44 15.65 -8.96
C VAL A 166 -17.21 16.18 -9.71
N ALA A 167 -16.42 15.30 -10.33
CA ALA A 167 -15.25 15.72 -11.11
C ALA A 167 -15.64 16.53 -12.36
N GLU A 168 -16.70 16.13 -13.05
CA GLU A 168 -17.29 16.83 -14.20
C GLU A 168 -17.77 18.24 -13.82
N ARG A 169 -18.53 18.37 -12.72
CA ARG A 169 -18.97 19.67 -12.17
C ARG A 169 -17.80 20.62 -11.85
N LEU A 170 -16.64 20.08 -11.49
CA LEU A 170 -15.42 20.85 -11.20
C LEU A 170 -14.55 21.10 -12.44
N GLY A 171 -14.91 20.58 -13.62
CA GLY A 171 -14.12 20.68 -14.84
C GLY A 171 -12.82 19.86 -14.83
N LEU A 172 -12.77 18.78 -14.03
CA LEU A 172 -11.55 18.00 -13.79
C LEU A 172 -11.53 16.68 -14.57
N ALA A 173 -10.33 16.28 -15.02
CA ALA A 173 -10.13 14.96 -15.63
C ALA A 173 -10.38 13.85 -14.59
N PHE A 174 -11.15 12.83 -14.98
CA PHE A 174 -11.56 11.73 -14.10
C PHE A 174 -11.19 10.36 -14.68
N HIS A 175 -10.68 9.46 -13.83
CA HIS A 175 -10.41 8.07 -14.18
C HIS A 175 -11.02 7.11 -13.16
N ALA A 176 -11.91 6.23 -13.65
CA ALA A 176 -12.44 5.09 -12.90
C ALA A 176 -11.51 3.87 -13.05
N LEU A 177 -11.07 3.31 -11.92
CA LEU A 177 -10.04 2.28 -11.85
C LEU A 177 -10.63 1.00 -11.26
N ALA A 178 -11.04 0.06 -12.10
CA ALA A 178 -11.66 -1.19 -11.65
C ALA A 178 -10.65 -2.17 -11.04
N TRP A 179 -10.97 -2.72 -9.86
CA TRP A 179 -10.30 -3.92 -9.35
C TRP A 179 -10.84 -5.15 -10.09
N THR A 180 -10.07 -5.60 -11.08
CA THR A 180 -10.30 -6.85 -11.82
C THR A 180 -9.54 -8.03 -11.21
N GLY A 181 -10.04 -9.24 -11.43
CA GLY A 181 -9.46 -10.50 -10.95
C GLY A 181 -10.17 -11.11 -9.73
N ASP A 182 -9.71 -12.30 -9.34
CA ASP A 182 -10.28 -13.06 -8.21
C ASP A 182 -10.02 -12.35 -6.87
N LYS A 183 -11.04 -12.35 -6.02
CA LYS A 183 -10.99 -11.77 -4.68
C LYS A 183 -10.70 -12.86 -3.65
N PRO A 184 -9.71 -12.70 -2.76
CA PRO A 184 -9.36 -13.73 -1.80
C PRO A 184 -10.47 -13.87 -0.75
N THR A 185 -10.81 -15.11 -0.41
CA THR A 185 -11.82 -15.44 0.61
C THR A 185 -11.40 -15.06 2.02
N ALA A 186 -10.10 -14.92 2.28
CA ALA A 186 -9.54 -14.48 3.55
C ALA A 186 -8.61 -13.26 3.36
N GLY A 187 -8.65 -12.31 4.29
CA GLY A 187 -7.82 -11.10 4.23
C GLY A 187 -8.28 -10.04 3.21
N LEU A 188 -9.54 -10.12 2.76
CA LEU A 188 -10.14 -9.23 1.74
C LEU A 188 -9.83 -7.72 1.96
N PRO A 189 -9.91 -7.13 3.17
CA PRO A 189 -9.60 -5.70 3.36
C PRO A 189 -8.13 -5.34 3.06
N ALA A 190 -7.19 -6.24 3.36
CA ALA A 190 -5.78 -6.03 3.07
C ALA A 190 -5.50 -6.16 1.56
N ALA A 191 -6.16 -7.11 0.89
CA ALA A 191 -6.09 -7.26 -0.57
C ALA A 191 -6.71 -6.05 -1.29
N ALA A 192 -7.89 -5.59 -0.86
CA ALA A 192 -8.53 -4.39 -1.39
C ALA A 192 -7.64 -3.15 -1.22
N ARG A 193 -7.03 -2.97 -0.03
CA ARG A 193 -6.07 -1.86 0.21
C ARG A 193 -4.85 -1.94 -0.70
N ALA A 194 -4.29 -3.13 -0.92
CA ALA A 194 -3.16 -3.32 -1.83
C ALA A 194 -3.56 -2.99 -3.28
N ALA A 195 -4.70 -3.53 -3.75
CA ALA A 195 -5.25 -3.24 -5.08
C ALA A 195 -5.50 -1.74 -5.29
N ARG A 196 -6.07 -1.04 -4.29
CA ARG A 196 -6.27 0.43 -4.34
C ARG A 196 -4.95 1.16 -4.57
N HIS A 197 -3.92 0.85 -3.78
CA HIS A 197 -2.63 1.54 -3.90
C HIS A 197 -1.93 1.24 -5.23
N VAL A 198 -2.00 0.01 -5.74
CA VAL A 198 -1.44 -0.36 -7.05
C VAL A 198 -2.14 0.42 -8.17
N ARG A 199 -3.48 0.34 -8.25
CA ARG A 199 -4.25 1.00 -9.32
C ARG A 199 -4.10 2.52 -9.31
N LEU A 200 -4.14 3.15 -8.13
CA LEU A 200 -3.89 4.58 -8.00
C LEU A 200 -2.46 4.97 -8.42
N ALA A 201 -1.48 4.10 -8.18
CA ALA A 201 -0.10 4.38 -8.54
C ALA A 201 0.15 4.28 -10.05
N ASP A 202 -0.39 3.26 -10.72
CA ASP A 202 -0.33 3.14 -12.17
C ASP A 202 -1.00 4.34 -12.86
N ALA A 203 -2.25 4.65 -12.50
CA ALA A 203 -2.98 5.76 -13.11
C ALA A 203 -2.32 7.13 -12.84
N ALA A 204 -1.77 7.36 -11.64
CA ALA A 204 -1.02 8.58 -11.36
C ALA A 204 0.26 8.67 -12.21
N ARG A 205 0.97 7.55 -12.43
CA ARG A 205 2.18 7.48 -13.25
C ARG A 205 1.89 7.69 -14.74
N GLU A 206 0.85 7.06 -15.27
CA GLU A 206 0.34 7.26 -16.63
C GLU A 206 -0.05 8.71 -16.89
N ALA A 207 -0.68 9.35 -15.89
CA ALA A 207 -1.04 10.76 -15.93
C ALA A 207 0.15 11.73 -15.77
N GLY A 208 1.37 11.24 -15.57
CA GLY A 208 2.58 12.04 -15.36
C GLY A 208 2.72 12.64 -13.95
N ALA A 209 1.85 12.28 -13.02
CA ALA A 209 1.89 12.80 -11.65
C ALA A 209 3.06 12.22 -10.83
N ARG A 210 3.46 12.95 -9.79
CA ARG A 210 4.44 12.54 -8.77
C ARG A 210 3.91 12.70 -7.33
N ALA A 211 2.79 13.40 -7.17
CA ALA A 211 2.05 13.51 -5.92
C ALA A 211 0.62 12.97 -6.09
N LEU A 212 0.19 12.16 -5.13
CA LEU A 212 -1.16 11.62 -5.01
C LEU A 212 -1.77 12.04 -3.66
N LEU A 213 -2.79 12.90 -3.72
CA LEU A 213 -3.51 13.39 -2.54
C LEU A 213 -4.47 12.31 -2.02
N MET A 214 -4.47 12.09 -0.70
CA MET A 214 -5.29 11.08 -0.03
C MET A 214 -5.98 11.66 1.21
N GLY A 215 -7.31 11.62 1.26
CA GLY A 215 -8.12 12.19 2.35
C GLY A 215 -8.06 11.38 3.65
N HIS A 216 -6.92 11.45 4.34
CA HIS A 216 -6.78 11.00 5.73
C HIS A 216 -6.79 12.23 6.65
N THR A 217 -7.36 12.03 7.82
CA THR A 217 -7.71 13.03 8.82
C THR A 217 -6.95 12.81 10.13
N ALA A 218 -7.07 13.73 11.09
CA ALA A 218 -6.56 13.53 12.45
C ALA A 218 -7.19 12.29 13.12
N ASP A 219 -8.46 11.99 12.84
CA ASP A 219 -9.14 10.77 13.30
C ASP A 219 -8.49 9.50 12.75
N ASP A 220 -8.00 9.51 11.51
CA ASP A 220 -7.30 8.35 10.93
C ASP A 220 -5.95 8.07 11.61
N VAL A 221 -5.29 9.08 12.18
CA VAL A 221 -4.07 8.93 13.00
C VAL A 221 -4.41 8.29 14.34
N LEU A 222 -5.49 8.74 14.99
CA LEU A 222 -5.97 8.18 16.27
C LEU A 222 -6.46 6.73 16.09
N GLU A 223 -7.25 6.44 15.05
CA GLU A 223 -7.68 5.10 14.68
C GLU A 223 -6.45 4.18 14.48
N ALA A 224 -5.46 4.64 13.70
CA ALA A 224 -4.23 3.87 13.46
C ALA A 224 -3.41 3.66 14.74
N ARG A 225 -3.43 4.60 15.69
CA ARG A 225 -2.77 4.45 17.00
C ARG A 225 -3.43 3.36 17.84
N LEU A 226 -4.74 3.44 18.06
CA LEU A 226 -5.48 2.44 18.83
C LEU A 226 -5.34 1.03 18.23
N MET A 227 -5.35 0.93 16.89
CA MET A 227 -5.09 -0.34 16.22
C MET A 227 -3.71 -0.91 16.57
N ARG A 228 -2.64 -0.08 16.67
CA ARG A 228 -1.29 -0.53 17.05
C ARG A 228 -1.17 -0.87 18.53
N GLU A 229 -1.89 -0.17 19.40
CA GLU A 229 -1.99 -0.48 20.84
C GLU A 229 -2.68 -1.84 21.03
N ALA A 230 -3.72 -2.12 20.24
CA ALA A 230 -4.34 -3.45 20.11
C ALA A 230 -3.51 -4.49 19.32
N GLY A 231 -2.21 -4.23 19.09
CA GLY A 231 -1.26 -5.18 18.49
C GLY A 231 -1.19 -5.21 16.95
N SER A 232 -1.94 -4.37 16.23
CA SER A 232 -1.86 -4.28 14.77
C SER A 232 -0.52 -3.74 14.27
N SER A 233 -0.07 -4.22 13.11
CA SER A 233 1.06 -3.66 12.36
C SER A 233 0.65 -2.51 11.42
N THR A 234 -0.55 -1.94 11.57
CA THR A 234 -1.05 -0.83 10.75
C THR A 234 -0.12 0.39 10.84
N PRO A 235 0.44 0.87 9.72
CA PRO A 235 1.30 2.05 9.72
C PRO A 235 0.48 3.31 10.02
N GLU A 236 1.04 4.20 10.82
CA GLU A 236 0.48 5.54 11.03
C GLU A 236 0.52 6.33 9.70
N PRO A 237 -0.58 7.01 9.31
CA PRO A 237 -0.54 7.95 8.19
C PRO A 237 0.40 9.11 8.52
N ARG A 238 1.24 9.52 7.56
CA ARG A 238 2.11 10.70 7.65
C ARG A 238 1.69 11.74 6.61
N GLU A 239 1.95 13.02 6.84
CA GLU A 239 1.62 14.09 5.88
C GLU A 239 2.15 13.75 4.48
N TRP A 240 3.46 13.49 4.39
CA TRP A 240 4.17 13.11 3.18
C TRP A 240 4.81 11.72 3.35
N SER A 241 4.57 10.81 2.41
CA SER A 241 5.14 9.45 2.45
C SER A 241 5.27 8.85 1.05
N PRO A 242 6.29 8.07 0.72
CA PRO A 242 6.32 7.31 -0.53
C PRO A 242 5.10 6.35 -0.63
N SER A 243 4.70 6.03 -1.86
CA SER A 243 3.61 5.09 -2.11
C SER A 243 3.96 3.68 -1.60
N PRO A 244 3.04 2.96 -0.93
CA PRO A 244 3.26 1.59 -0.47
C PRO A 244 3.07 0.54 -1.58
N ALA A 245 2.60 0.94 -2.77
CA ALA A 245 2.56 0.05 -3.93
C ALA A 245 3.93 0.02 -4.60
N TRP A 246 4.46 -1.18 -4.81
CA TRP A 246 5.79 -1.39 -5.37
C TRP A 246 5.77 -2.51 -6.41
N PRO A 247 6.30 -2.32 -7.64
CA PRO A 247 7.04 -1.14 -8.11
C PRO A 247 6.20 0.08 -8.49
N GLN A 248 4.88 -0.06 -8.65
CA GLN A 248 4.04 0.89 -9.37
C GLN A 248 4.09 2.32 -8.81
N GLY A 249 4.30 2.45 -7.49
CA GLY A 249 4.42 3.70 -6.77
C GLY A 249 5.84 4.27 -6.65
N ARG A 250 6.82 3.76 -7.39
CA ARG A 250 8.19 4.33 -7.41
C ARG A 250 8.15 5.77 -7.91
N GLY A 251 8.79 6.68 -7.17
CA GLY A 251 8.76 8.13 -7.46
C GLY A 251 7.39 8.79 -7.25
N LEU A 252 6.39 8.06 -6.72
CA LEU A 252 5.08 8.61 -6.38
C LEU A 252 4.98 8.77 -4.86
N PHE A 253 4.74 10.00 -4.42
CA PHE A 253 4.50 10.33 -3.02
C PHE A 253 3.01 10.54 -2.73
N LEU A 254 2.58 10.06 -1.57
CA LEU A 254 1.26 10.29 -1.01
C LEU A 254 1.31 11.53 -0.11
N LEU A 255 0.47 12.51 -0.42
CA LEU A 255 0.24 13.69 0.42
C LEU A 255 -1.11 13.58 1.12
N ARG A 256 -1.18 14.00 2.38
CA ARG A 256 -2.41 13.99 3.20
C ARG A 256 -2.64 15.38 3.81
N PRO A 257 -3.20 16.34 3.03
CA PRO A 257 -3.37 17.73 3.51
C PRO A 257 -4.26 17.85 4.75
N LEU A 258 -5.30 17.02 4.86
CA LEU A 258 -6.28 17.07 5.95
C LEU A 258 -5.81 16.36 7.24
N LEU A 259 -4.55 15.94 7.35
CA LEU A 259 -4.09 15.10 8.46
C LEU A 259 -4.13 15.78 9.84
N GLY A 260 -4.17 17.12 9.88
CA GLY A 260 -4.41 17.91 11.09
C GLY A 260 -5.88 18.18 11.42
N VAL A 261 -6.80 17.92 10.50
CA VAL A 261 -8.23 18.29 10.59
C VAL A 261 -9.07 17.11 11.08
N ARG A 262 -10.05 17.35 11.96
CA ARG A 262 -10.96 16.31 12.48
C ARG A 262 -12.10 16.04 11.49
N ARG A 263 -12.60 14.81 11.47
CA ARG A 263 -13.72 14.38 10.61
C ARG A 263 -15.02 15.16 10.88
N ALA A 264 -15.22 15.62 12.11
CA ALA A 264 -16.37 16.46 12.47
C ALA A 264 -16.34 17.83 11.79
N GLU A 265 -15.16 18.47 11.74
CA GLU A 265 -14.94 19.76 11.08
C GLU A 265 -15.17 19.64 9.57
N ILE A 266 -14.65 18.56 8.96
CA ILE A 266 -14.87 18.21 7.56
C ILE A 266 -16.36 18.06 7.23
N ARG A 267 -17.13 17.34 8.07
CA ARG A 267 -18.57 17.14 7.86
C ARG A 267 -19.36 18.44 8.01
N ALA A 268 -19.02 19.28 9.00
CA ALA A 268 -19.63 20.60 9.16
C ALA A 268 -19.34 21.50 7.95
N TRP A 269 -18.10 21.50 7.46
CA TRP A 269 -17.67 22.27 6.29
C TRP A 269 -18.35 21.83 4.99
N LEU A 270 -18.55 20.53 4.78
CA LEU A 270 -19.33 20.04 3.63
C LEU A 270 -20.80 20.48 3.73
N ALA A 271 -21.38 20.42 4.93
CA ALA A 271 -22.76 20.85 5.16
C ALA A 271 -22.97 22.36 4.90
N THR A 272 -22.02 23.23 5.26
CA THR A 272 -22.13 24.68 4.93
C THR A 272 -22.06 24.97 3.43
N ARG A 273 -21.54 24.04 2.62
CA ARG A 273 -21.51 24.10 1.15
C ARG A 273 -22.69 23.39 0.48
N GLY A 274 -23.59 22.76 1.24
CA GLY A 274 -24.67 21.93 0.69
C GLY A 274 -24.19 20.64 0.01
N GLU A 275 -22.95 20.23 0.25
CA GLU A 275 -22.34 19.05 -0.39
C GLU A 275 -22.76 17.77 0.33
N THR A 276 -23.21 16.78 -0.45
CA THR A 276 -23.54 15.44 0.05
C THR A 276 -22.45 14.43 -0.31
N TRP A 277 -22.31 13.38 0.50
CA TRP A 277 -21.29 12.35 0.30
C TRP A 277 -21.86 10.94 0.53
N ILE A 278 -21.14 9.95 0.03
CA ILE A 278 -21.46 8.53 0.19
C ILE A 278 -20.98 8.08 1.57
N ASP A 279 -21.86 7.50 2.40
CA ASP A 279 -21.44 6.74 3.57
C ASP A 279 -21.50 5.24 3.24
N ASP A 280 -20.34 4.58 3.23
CA ASP A 280 -20.23 3.14 2.95
C ASP A 280 -20.56 2.36 4.23
N PRO A 281 -21.55 1.44 4.24
CA PRO A 281 -21.89 0.64 5.43
C PRO A 281 -20.71 -0.17 5.98
N ALA A 282 -19.65 -0.44 5.19
CA ALA A 282 -18.42 -1.05 5.69
C ALA A 282 -17.65 -0.18 6.71
N ASN A 283 -17.97 1.11 6.83
CA ASN A 283 -17.44 2.03 7.84
C ASN A 283 -17.92 1.73 9.26
N GLU A 284 -19.03 1.00 9.40
CA GLU A 284 -19.69 0.70 10.68
C GLU A 284 -19.48 -0.76 11.14
N ASP A 285 -19.03 -1.64 10.24
CA ASP A 285 -18.88 -3.08 10.51
C ASP A 285 -17.73 -3.39 11.50
N THR A 286 -18.11 -3.73 12.73
CA THR A 286 -17.21 -4.03 13.84
C THR A 286 -16.42 -5.33 13.69
N ALA A 287 -16.71 -6.17 12.70
CA ALA A 287 -15.83 -7.28 12.34
C ALA A 287 -14.42 -6.76 11.97
N TYR A 288 -14.33 -5.56 11.38
CA TYR A 288 -13.06 -4.93 11.03
C TYR A 288 -12.44 -4.16 12.20
N ALA A 289 -11.11 -4.13 12.25
CA ALA A 289 -10.36 -3.49 13.33
C ALA A 289 -10.51 -1.95 13.35
N ARG A 290 -10.85 -1.33 12.21
CA ARG A 290 -10.91 0.13 12.06
C ARG A 290 -12.23 0.73 12.57
N PRO A 291 -13.42 0.20 12.26
CA PRO A 291 -14.67 0.60 12.92
C PRO A 291 -14.64 0.36 14.42
N ARG A 292 -14.01 -0.73 14.91
CA ARG A 292 -13.78 -0.94 16.35
C ARG A 292 -12.92 0.16 16.99
N ALA A 293 -11.83 0.56 16.34
CA ALA A 293 -11.02 1.68 16.82
C ALA A 293 -11.81 3.01 16.83
N ARG A 294 -12.66 3.24 15.83
CA ARG A 294 -13.55 4.41 15.75
C ARG A 294 -14.60 4.44 16.88
N GLN A 295 -15.22 3.29 17.19
CA GLN A 295 -16.14 3.17 18.33
C GLN A 295 -15.42 3.39 19.68
N ALA A 296 -14.19 2.89 19.84
CA ALA A 296 -13.40 3.16 21.04
C ALA A 296 -13.06 4.65 21.22
N LEU A 297 -12.79 5.39 20.13
CA LEU A 297 -12.62 6.86 20.18
C LEU A 297 -13.92 7.57 20.59
N ALA A 298 -15.07 7.17 20.05
CA ALA A 298 -16.37 7.71 20.43
C ALA A 298 -16.71 7.43 21.91
N GLY A 299 -16.26 6.30 22.45
CA GLY A 299 -16.37 5.93 23.87
C GLY A 299 -15.45 6.67 24.83
N GLY A 300 -14.83 7.78 24.42
CA GLY A 300 -14.03 8.64 25.32
C GLY A 300 -12.60 8.13 25.60
N ALA A 301 -12.04 7.28 24.74
CA ALA A 301 -10.64 6.85 24.81
C ALA A 301 -9.66 7.99 24.43
N ALA A 302 -9.68 9.09 25.20
CA ALA A 302 -8.69 10.14 25.12
C ALA A 302 -7.43 9.74 25.92
N ARG A 303 -6.30 9.53 25.24
CA ARG A 303 -4.99 9.68 25.87
C ARG A 303 -3.92 10.11 24.88
N ALA A 304 -3.31 11.25 25.22
CA ALA A 304 -2.19 11.79 24.48
C ALA A 304 -0.92 10.96 24.71
N ALA A 305 -0.10 10.89 23.67
CA ALA A 305 1.32 10.61 23.77
C ALA A 305 1.96 11.23 22.52
N THR A 306 2.62 12.37 22.67
CA THR A 306 3.46 12.94 21.62
C THR A 306 4.68 12.03 21.44
N ALA A 307 4.99 11.63 20.21
CA ALA A 307 6.19 10.86 19.91
C ALA A 307 7.27 11.81 19.36
N ALA A 308 8.25 12.13 20.20
CA ALA A 308 9.38 12.97 19.81
C ALA A 308 10.33 12.24 18.83
N PRO A 309 11.04 12.98 17.95
CA PRO A 309 11.98 12.37 17.01
C PRO A 309 13.38 12.19 17.60
N ARG A 310 13.83 10.94 17.76
CA ARG A 310 15.26 10.57 17.88
C ARG A 310 15.52 9.27 17.10
N ALA A 311 16.77 9.08 16.65
CA ALA A 311 17.30 7.95 15.86
C ALA A 311 16.23 7.11 15.13
N SER A 312 15.59 7.69 14.11
CA SER A 312 14.46 7.07 13.43
C SER A 312 14.88 5.82 12.63
N ALA A 313 13.94 4.91 12.36
CA ALA A 313 14.18 3.73 11.52
C ALA A 313 14.76 4.09 10.12
N THR A 314 14.54 5.32 9.65
CA THR A 314 15.18 5.91 8.47
C THR A 314 16.70 5.96 8.57
N ALA A 315 17.25 6.37 9.73
CA ALA A 315 18.69 6.42 9.93
C ALA A 315 19.32 5.02 9.85
N LEU A 316 18.65 4.01 10.42
CA LEU A 316 19.06 2.61 10.27
C LEU A 316 18.99 2.13 8.82
N ALA A 317 17.94 2.50 8.06
CA ALA A 317 17.82 2.16 6.64
C ALA A 317 18.89 2.83 5.75
N LEU A 318 19.34 4.04 6.11
CA LEU A 318 20.44 4.74 5.43
C LEU A 318 21.81 4.12 5.73
N ALA A 319 22.00 3.52 6.93
CA ALA A 319 23.23 2.85 7.33
C ALA A 319 23.39 1.42 6.77
N VAL A 320 22.40 0.91 6.03
CA VAL A 320 22.45 -0.41 5.40
C VAL A 320 23.27 -0.39 4.10
N ARG A 321 24.19 -1.35 3.97
CA ARG A 321 24.80 -1.75 2.70
C ARG A 321 23.97 -2.85 2.05
N VAL A 322 23.84 -2.83 0.72
CA VAL A 322 23.08 -3.85 -0.03
C VAL A 322 24.01 -4.72 -0.87
N ASP A 323 23.89 -6.04 -0.73
CA ASP A 323 24.66 -7.01 -1.51
C ASP A 323 24.05 -7.29 -2.90
N LYS A 324 24.81 -7.93 -3.79
CA LYS A 324 24.36 -8.25 -5.16
C LYS A 324 23.17 -9.23 -5.19
N ALA A 325 22.90 -9.95 -4.11
CA ALA A 325 21.73 -10.83 -3.95
C ALA A 325 20.52 -10.10 -3.32
N ALA A 326 20.60 -8.77 -3.23
CA ALA A 326 19.62 -7.87 -2.63
C ALA A 326 19.43 -8.04 -1.11
N GLY A 327 20.39 -8.66 -0.43
CA GLY A 327 20.48 -8.73 1.03
C GLY A 327 20.99 -7.44 1.65
N PHE A 328 20.75 -7.27 2.96
CA PHE A 328 21.18 -6.12 3.75
C PHE A 328 22.31 -6.49 4.71
N GLU A 329 23.27 -5.60 4.89
CA GLU A 329 24.33 -5.69 5.90
C GLU A 329 24.39 -4.37 6.67
N ILE A 330 24.42 -4.43 8.00
CA ILE A 330 24.50 -3.26 8.89
C ILE A 330 25.37 -3.56 10.12
N ASP A 331 26.10 -2.56 10.60
CA ASP A 331 26.90 -2.65 11.81
C ASP A 331 26.01 -2.78 13.06
N ARG A 332 26.31 -3.75 13.92
CA ARG A 332 25.58 -4.01 15.16
C ARG A 332 25.76 -2.90 16.19
N ALA A 333 26.84 -2.13 16.17
CA ALA A 333 26.99 -0.93 16.99
C ALA A 333 25.92 0.13 16.65
N VAL A 334 25.61 0.30 15.35
CA VAL A 334 24.54 1.20 14.90
C VAL A 334 23.16 0.69 15.34
N LEU A 335 22.93 -0.63 15.32
CA LEU A 335 21.69 -1.23 15.84
C LEU A 335 21.55 -1.07 17.35
N ARG A 336 22.64 -1.23 18.12
CA ARG A 336 22.65 -1.07 19.59
C ARG A 336 22.40 0.37 20.04
N GLY A 337 22.81 1.36 19.24
CA GLY A 337 22.55 2.78 19.51
C GLY A 337 21.13 3.27 19.19
N ALA A 338 20.23 2.39 18.71
CA ALA A 338 18.90 2.77 18.26
C ALA A 338 17.82 2.58 19.33
N GLU A 339 16.84 3.48 19.33
CA GLU A 339 15.62 3.39 20.13
C GLU A 339 14.88 2.05 19.86
N PRO A 340 14.45 1.27 20.88
CA PRO A 340 13.84 -0.04 20.68
C PRO A 340 12.65 -0.04 19.70
N ALA A 341 11.82 1.01 19.72
CA ALA A 341 10.70 1.15 18.79
C ALA A 341 11.17 1.42 17.34
N ALA A 342 12.25 2.19 17.15
CA ALA A 342 12.85 2.44 15.85
C ALA A 342 13.53 1.18 15.31
N LEU A 343 14.25 0.44 16.17
CA LEU A 343 14.89 -0.82 15.83
C LEU A 343 13.86 -1.92 15.47
N ALA A 344 12.73 -2.00 16.19
CA ALA A 344 11.63 -2.92 15.84
C ALA A 344 10.98 -2.57 14.49
N ARG A 345 10.78 -1.28 14.20
CA ARG A 345 10.29 -0.82 12.88
C ARG A 345 11.29 -1.14 11.76
N PHE A 346 12.58 -0.89 11.99
CA PHE A 346 13.64 -1.25 11.05
C PHE A 346 13.69 -2.77 10.82
N ALA A 347 13.73 -3.58 11.87
CA ALA A 347 13.78 -5.04 11.77
C ALA A 347 12.58 -5.61 11.00
N ALA A 348 11.37 -5.08 11.23
CA ALA A 348 10.19 -5.46 10.45
C ALA A 348 10.31 -5.11 8.96
N ALA A 349 10.81 -3.91 8.64
CA ALA A 349 11.01 -3.44 7.27
C ALA A 349 12.14 -4.19 6.55
N ALA A 350 13.25 -4.48 7.25
CA ALA A 350 14.37 -5.26 6.75
C ALA A 350 13.97 -6.69 6.43
N CYS A 351 13.20 -7.35 7.32
CA CYS A 351 12.65 -8.68 7.03
C CYS A 351 11.71 -8.67 5.81
N LEU A 352 10.78 -7.70 5.74
CA LEU A 352 9.86 -7.55 4.60
C LEU A 352 10.60 -7.42 3.27
N CYS A 353 11.60 -6.53 3.20
CA CYS A 353 12.29 -6.22 1.96
C CYS A 353 13.31 -7.30 1.57
N ALA A 354 14.06 -7.87 2.52
CA ALA A 354 14.99 -8.98 2.26
C ALA A 354 14.26 -10.26 1.84
N ALA A 355 13.06 -10.51 2.36
CA ALA A 355 12.21 -11.62 1.94
C ALA A 355 11.55 -11.39 0.57
N GLY A 356 11.32 -10.12 0.18
CA GLY A 356 10.54 -9.74 -1.01
C GLY A 356 9.01 -9.73 -0.79
N THR A 357 8.53 -10.20 0.36
CA THR A 357 7.11 -10.41 0.66
C THR A 357 6.32 -9.10 0.81
N THR A 358 4.99 -9.14 0.76
CA THR A 358 4.11 -7.95 0.89
C THR A 358 3.52 -7.75 2.29
N ARG A 359 3.66 -8.73 3.19
CA ARG A 359 3.11 -8.68 4.56
C ARG A 359 4.25 -8.60 5.60
N PRO A 360 4.30 -7.53 6.41
CA PRO A 360 5.32 -7.40 7.45
C PRO A 360 5.14 -8.47 8.54
N PRO A 361 6.19 -8.80 9.31
CA PRO A 361 6.06 -9.64 10.49
C PRO A 361 5.09 -9.05 11.53
N GLU A 362 4.51 -9.92 12.35
CA GLU A 362 3.75 -9.52 13.53
C GLU A 362 4.62 -8.66 14.46
N ARG A 363 4.02 -7.63 15.04
CA ARG A 363 4.68 -6.64 15.90
C ARG A 363 5.53 -7.30 16.99
N ALA A 364 4.95 -8.20 17.78
CA ALA A 364 5.66 -8.89 18.86
C ALA A 364 6.84 -9.77 18.38
N LYS A 365 6.81 -10.28 17.13
CA LYS A 365 7.95 -11.02 16.54
C LYS A 365 9.07 -10.07 16.12
N ALA A 366 8.72 -8.89 15.58
CA ALA A 366 9.69 -7.84 15.23
C ALA A 366 10.34 -7.22 16.48
N GLU A 367 9.57 -6.97 17.54
CA GLU A 367 10.08 -6.48 18.83
C GLU A 367 11.06 -7.48 19.47
N ARG A 368 10.73 -8.77 19.52
CA ARG A 368 11.68 -9.81 19.97
C ARG A 368 12.94 -9.89 19.12
N LEU A 369 12.85 -9.67 17.81
CA LEU A 369 14.02 -9.60 16.94
C LEU A 369 14.87 -8.36 17.25
N ALA A 370 14.25 -7.20 17.47
CA ALA A 370 14.94 -5.97 17.87
C ALA A 370 15.70 -6.14 19.18
N THR A 371 15.09 -6.72 20.22
CA THR A 371 15.77 -7.03 21.49
C THR A 371 17.01 -7.90 21.28
N ARG A 372 16.96 -8.88 20.36
CA ARG A 372 18.13 -9.71 20.03
C ARG A 372 19.19 -8.96 19.22
N LEU A 373 18.78 -8.09 18.29
CA LEU A 373 19.69 -7.26 17.49
C LEU A 373 20.43 -6.19 18.32
N ALA A 374 19.79 -5.69 19.39
CA ALA A 374 20.43 -4.85 20.40
C ALA A 374 21.34 -5.64 21.37
N GLY A 375 21.32 -6.98 21.31
CA GLY A 375 22.18 -7.84 22.10
C GLY A 375 23.56 -8.09 21.49
N GLU A 376 24.52 -8.43 22.34
CA GLU A 376 25.88 -8.80 21.93
C GLU A 376 25.99 -10.25 21.46
N ALA A 377 25.12 -11.14 21.94
CA ALA A 377 25.12 -12.55 21.58
C ALA A 377 24.93 -12.77 20.07
N ASP A 378 25.79 -13.58 19.46
CA ASP A 378 25.66 -14.02 18.06
C ASP A 378 24.44 -14.91 17.88
N PHE A 379 23.70 -14.73 16.78
CA PHE A 379 22.57 -15.58 16.47
C PHE A 379 22.25 -15.70 14.97
N THR A 380 21.57 -16.80 14.64
CA THR A 380 20.83 -16.96 13.39
C THR A 380 19.34 -17.15 13.71
N SER A 381 18.46 -16.62 12.89
CA SER A 381 17.00 -16.72 13.05
C SER A 381 16.29 -16.49 11.72
N SER A 382 15.04 -16.94 11.60
CA SER A 382 14.20 -16.68 10.42
C SER A 382 12.90 -15.97 10.83
N LEU A 383 12.48 -14.96 10.06
CA LEU A 383 11.25 -14.20 10.31
C LEU A 383 10.61 -13.74 8.99
N SER A 384 9.36 -14.12 8.75
CA SER A 384 8.55 -13.73 7.57
C SER A 384 9.25 -13.93 6.22
N GLY A 385 10.06 -14.98 6.11
CA GLY A 385 10.79 -15.33 4.88
C GLY A 385 12.16 -14.68 4.72
N ALA A 386 12.60 -13.87 5.69
CA ALA A 386 13.98 -13.42 5.80
C ALA A 386 14.75 -14.28 6.80
N ARG A 387 16.01 -14.56 6.46
CA ARG A 387 17.04 -15.11 7.32
C ARG A 387 17.87 -13.96 7.88
N ILE A 388 18.04 -13.94 9.20
CA ILE A 388 18.77 -12.92 9.94
C ILE A 388 19.98 -13.58 10.61
N GLU A 389 21.16 -13.06 10.36
CA GLU A 389 22.43 -13.55 10.91
C GLU A 389 23.18 -12.38 11.54
N ALA A 390 23.21 -12.33 12.88
CA ALA A 390 24.02 -11.37 13.63
C ALA A 390 25.26 -12.11 14.12
N ARG A 391 26.44 -11.77 13.57
CA ARG A 391 27.71 -12.40 13.91
C ARG A 391 28.85 -11.38 14.01
N GLY A 392 29.61 -11.43 15.10
CA GLY A 392 30.67 -10.45 15.37
C GLY A 392 30.12 -9.02 15.31
N GLY A 393 30.72 -8.17 14.46
CA GLY A 393 30.28 -6.78 14.28
C GLY A 393 29.07 -6.54 13.38
N ILE A 394 28.62 -7.53 12.58
CA ILE A 394 27.66 -7.30 11.48
C ILE A 394 26.35 -8.08 11.68
N ALA A 395 25.23 -7.47 11.30
CA ALA A 395 23.94 -8.12 11.14
C ALA A 395 23.53 -8.14 9.66
N CYS A 396 23.26 -9.34 9.14
CA CYS A 396 22.84 -9.58 7.77
C CYS A 396 21.36 -9.99 7.71
N PHE A 397 20.62 -9.45 6.74
CA PHE A 397 19.25 -9.87 6.42
C PHE A 397 19.21 -10.33 4.96
N ARG A 398 18.90 -11.61 4.71
CA ARG A 398 18.83 -12.20 3.38
C ARG A 398 17.51 -12.95 3.21
N ARG A 399 17.14 -13.31 1.99
CA ARG A 399 15.98 -14.20 1.78
C ARG A 399 16.28 -15.59 2.35
N GLU A 400 15.33 -16.19 3.05
CA GLU A 400 15.43 -17.60 3.47
C GLU A 400 15.43 -18.52 2.23
N PRO A 401 16.38 -19.46 2.07
CA PRO A 401 16.47 -20.33 0.88
C PRO A 401 15.19 -21.13 0.59
N GLY A 402 14.36 -21.40 1.59
CA GLY A 402 13.08 -22.11 1.44
C GLY A 402 11.89 -21.26 0.95
N GLU A 403 12.01 -19.93 0.85
CA GLU A 403 10.97 -19.07 0.26
C GLU A 403 11.08 -18.97 -1.26
N ALA A 404 12.27 -19.24 -1.80
CA ALA A 404 12.48 -19.37 -3.24
C ALA A 404 11.57 -20.45 -3.86
N ALA A 405 11.48 -21.61 -3.19
CA ALA A 405 10.69 -22.76 -3.62
C ALA A 405 9.17 -22.61 -3.44
N ARG A 406 8.70 -21.58 -2.73
CA ARG A 406 7.26 -21.36 -2.43
C ARG A 406 6.57 -20.37 -3.39
N GLY A 407 7.11 -20.23 -4.60
CA GLY A 407 6.49 -19.51 -5.72
C GLY A 407 6.97 -18.08 -5.96
N GLY A 408 7.86 -17.52 -5.13
CA GLY A 408 8.40 -16.18 -5.38
C GLY A 408 9.32 -16.09 -6.61
N LEU A 409 9.96 -17.20 -6.99
CA LEU A 409 10.78 -17.31 -8.21
C LEU A 409 9.98 -17.68 -9.46
N ALA A 410 8.68 -17.39 -9.50
CA ALA A 410 7.86 -17.60 -10.69
C ALA A 410 8.48 -16.85 -11.90
N PRO A 411 8.50 -17.46 -13.10
CA PRO A 411 8.91 -16.75 -14.29
C PRO A 411 8.02 -15.55 -14.58
N ILE A 412 8.60 -14.47 -15.10
CA ILE A 412 7.86 -13.33 -15.67
C ILE A 412 8.32 -13.11 -17.11
N SER A 413 7.37 -12.84 -18.01
CA SER A 413 7.65 -12.40 -19.37
C SER A 413 7.60 -10.88 -19.41
N LEU A 414 8.58 -10.26 -20.07
CA LEU A 414 8.67 -8.81 -20.25
C LEU A 414 8.62 -8.47 -21.73
N SER A 415 7.89 -7.42 -22.06
CA SER A 415 7.88 -6.78 -23.38
C SER A 415 9.08 -5.82 -23.55
N PRO A 416 9.46 -5.45 -24.79
CA PRO A 416 10.45 -4.40 -25.04
C PRO A 416 10.16 -3.10 -24.27
N GLY A 417 11.12 -2.62 -23.49
CA GLY A 417 10.99 -1.43 -22.63
C GLY A 417 10.15 -1.62 -21.35
N GLU A 418 9.53 -2.78 -21.15
CA GLU A 418 8.74 -3.07 -19.96
C GLU A 418 9.65 -3.20 -18.73
N THR A 419 9.16 -2.69 -17.60
CA THR A 419 9.85 -2.78 -16.31
C THR A 419 8.93 -3.45 -15.30
N ALA A 420 9.38 -4.58 -14.72
CA ALA A 420 8.65 -5.27 -13.67
C ALA A 420 9.54 -5.64 -12.49
N VAL A 421 8.92 -6.14 -11.42
CA VAL A 421 9.63 -6.62 -10.23
C VAL A 421 9.57 -8.13 -10.16
N TRP A 422 10.74 -8.73 -10.29
CA TRP A 422 10.94 -10.15 -10.10
C TRP A 422 11.19 -10.47 -8.62
N ASP A 423 10.47 -11.47 -8.11
CA ASP A 423 10.58 -12.02 -6.75
C ASP A 423 10.47 -10.97 -5.61
N GLY A 424 9.83 -9.83 -5.88
CA GLY A 424 9.68 -8.72 -4.92
C GLY A 424 10.96 -7.97 -4.56
N ARG A 425 12.09 -8.28 -5.21
CA ARG A 425 13.45 -7.83 -4.80
C ARG A 425 14.27 -7.20 -5.93
N PHE A 426 14.06 -7.61 -7.17
CA PHE A 426 14.81 -7.12 -8.33
C PHE A 426 13.89 -6.39 -9.30
N GLU A 427 14.29 -5.20 -9.74
CA GLU A 427 13.79 -4.58 -10.95
C GLU A 427 14.42 -5.29 -12.13
N VAL A 428 13.64 -5.59 -13.15
CA VAL A 428 14.15 -6.02 -14.44
C VAL A 428 13.48 -5.19 -15.52
N THR A 429 14.32 -4.56 -16.34
CA THR A 429 13.93 -3.85 -17.57
C THR A 429 14.75 -4.44 -18.71
N CYS A 430 14.13 -4.67 -19.87
CA CYS A 430 14.83 -5.17 -21.04
C CYS A 430 14.46 -4.40 -22.31
N GLY A 431 15.43 -4.06 -23.15
CA GLY A 431 15.21 -3.43 -24.46
C GLY A 431 14.41 -4.30 -25.44
N ARG A 432 14.35 -5.61 -25.19
CA ARG A 432 13.68 -6.62 -26.02
C ARG A 432 12.79 -7.54 -25.17
N ALA A 433 11.98 -8.36 -25.84
CA ALA A 433 11.19 -9.37 -25.15
C ALA A 433 12.10 -10.40 -24.44
N VAL A 434 11.80 -10.75 -23.19
CA VAL A 434 12.58 -11.70 -22.40
C VAL A 434 11.75 -12.39 -21.31
N ASP A 435 12.01 -13.68 -21.08
CA ASP A 435 11.53 -14.40 -19.92
C ASP A 435 12.59 -14.39 -18.80
N VAL A 436 12.22 -13.91 -17.62
CA VAL A 436 13.06 -13.85 -16.43
C VAL A 436 12.66 -14.98 -15.49
N ALA A 437 13.59 -15.91 -15.25
CA ALA A 437 13.40 -17.04 -14.35
C ALA A 437 14.64 -17.26 -13.46
N ALA A 438 14.50 -18.10 -12.43
CA ALA A 438 15.61 -18.41 -11.55
C ALA A 438 16.64 -19.33 -12.21
N ALA A 439 17.91 -18.96 -12.10
CA ALA A 439 19.02 -19.79 -12.55
C ALA A 439 19.05 -21.14 -11.79
N PRO A 440 19.33 -22.27 -12.50
CA PRO A 440 19.56 -23.56 -11.86
C PRO A 440 20.71 -23.50 -10.85
N ARG A 441 20.67 -24.36 -9.82
CA ARG A 441 21.80 -24.50 -8.88
C ARG A 441 23.07 -24.89 -9.62
N GLY A 442 24.14 -24.14 -9.43
CA GLY A 442 25.43 -24.39 -10.09
C GLY A 442 25.57 -23.76 -11.48
N ALA A 443 24.52 -23.13 -12.03
CA ALA A 443 24.69 -22.26 -13.18
C ALA A 443 25.54 -21.04 -12.77
N SER A 444 26.60 -20.75 -13.53
CA SER A 444 27.13 -19.39 -13.55
C SER A 444 26.03 -18.43 -14.02
N PRO A 445 26.03 -17.16 -13.58
CA PRO A 445 25.14 -16.14 -14.13
C PRO A 445 25.49 -15.83 -15.60
N MET A 446 25.06 -16.72 -16.48
CA MET A 446 24.98 -16.61 -17.93
C MET A 446 23.49 -16.50 -18.28
N ALA A 447 23.05 -15.59 -19.15
CA ALA A 447 23.86 -14.67 -19.94
C ALA A 447 24.36 -13.46 -19.13
N ARG A 448 25.66 -13.14 -19.28
CA ARG A 448 26.02 -11.73 -19.38
C ARG A 448 25.37 -11.25 -20.68
N ASP A 449 24.59 -10.20 -20.58
CA ASP A 449 24.08 -9.52 -21.74
C ASP A 449 25.25 -8.90 -22.51
N GLU A 450 25.63 -9.50 -23.64
CA GLU A 450 26.67 -8.99 -24.52
C GLU A 450 26.20 -7.75 -25.31
N GLY A 451 24.95 -7.29 -25.09
CA GLY A 451 24.33 -6.15 -25.76
C GLY A 451 23.52 -5.21 -24.87
N ALA A 452 23.97 -4.89 -23.65
CA ALA A 452 23.60 -3.70 -22.84
C ALA A 452 22.10 -3.34 -22.62
N GLU A 453 21.15 -4.18 -22.99
CA GLU A 453 19.69 -3.94 -22.97
C GLU A 453 19.00 -4.45 -21.72
N LEU A 454 19.59 -5.40 -20.97
CA LEU A 454 19.02 -6.00 -19.77
C LEU A 454 19.56 -5.33 -18.48
N ALA A 455 18.74 -4.48 -17.88
CA ALA A 455 19.03 -3.85 -16.59
C ALA A 455 18.37 -4.61 -15.43
N ILE A 456 19.19 -5.22 -14.57
CA ILE A 456 18.74 -5.82 -13.30
C ILE A 456 19.22 -4.97 -12.13
N ARG A 457 18.30 -4.47 -11.30
CA ARG A 457 18.62 -3.58 -10.16
C ARG A 457 18.03 -4.10 -8.84
N PRO A 458 18.82 -4.25 -7.76
CA PRO A 458 18.27 -4.51 -6.43
C PRO A 458 17.38 -3.36 -5.96
N LEU A 459 16.11 -3.65 -5.66
CA LEU A 459 15.14 -2.66 -5.17
C LEU A 459 15.01 -2.63 -3.65
N THR A 460 15.66 -3.58 -2.97
CA THR A 460 15.46 -3.80 -1.54
C THR A 460 15.88 -2.59 -0.71
N HIS A 461 16.88 -1.79 -1.14
CA HIS A 461 17.27 -0.57 -0.43
C HIS A 461 16.21 0.53 -0.48
N ALA A 462 15.79 0.94 -1.69
CA ALA A 462 14.74 1.96 -1.87
C ALA A 462 13.43 1.55 -1.18
N ARG A 463 13.10 0.25 -1.26
CA ARG A 463 11.94 -0.33 -0.59
C ARG A 463 12.06 -0.31 0.94
N LEU A 464 13.24 -0.57 1.49
CA LEU A 464 13.55 -0.47 2.92
C LEU A 464 13.46 0.98 3.41
N LEU A 465 14.07 1.92 2.68
CA LEU A 465 13.99 3.36 2.93
C LEU A 465 12.52 3.81 2.99
N ALA A 466 11.72 3.48 1.97
CA ALA A 466 10.30 3.79 1.94
C ALA A 466 9.51 3.19 3.12
N ALA A 467 9.76 1.92 3.46
CA ALA A 467 9.09 1.23 4.58
C ALA A 467 9.47 1.83 5.95
N CYS A 468 10.75 2.15 6.17
CA CYS A 468 11.21 2.85 7.35
C CYS A 468 10.65 4.28 7.44
N GLY A 469 10.23 4.84 6.31
CA GLY A 469 9.70 6.20 6.20
C GLY A 469 10.81 7.23 6.01
N ALA A 470 11.89 6.83 5.32
CA ALA A 470 12.76 7.77 4.64
C ALA A 470 11.91 8.47 3.59
N ILE A 471 11.79 9.78 3.74
CA ILE A 471 11.53 10.64 2.61
C ILE A 471 12.88 10.70 1.91
N GLU A 472 12.99 10.13 0.71
CA GLU A 472 14.03 10.62 -0.19
C GLU A 472 13.74 12.10 -0.39
N ALA A 473 14.61 12.94 0.16
CA ALA A 473 14.70 14.33 -0.24
C ALA A 473 15.37 14.35 -1.62
N GLU A 474 14.71 13.75 -2.62
CA GLU A 474 14.89 14.22 -3.99
C GLU A 474 14.31 15.64 -4.03
N PRO A 475 15.09 16.65 -4.43
CA PRO A 475 14.52 17.85 -5.01
C PRO A 475 13.72 17.42 -6.26
N LEU A 476 12.44 17.80 -6.34
CA LEU A 476 11.47 17.32 -7.35
C LEU A 476 11.64 17.91 -8.74
#